data_AF-A0A022MLE1-F1
#
_entry.id   AF-A0A022MLE1-F1
#
_cell.length_a   1.000
_cell.length_b   1.000
_cell.length_c   1.000
_cell.angle_alpha   90.00
_cell.angle_beta   90.00
_cell.angle_gamma   90.00
#
_symmetry.space_group_name_H-M   'P 1'
#
loop_
_entity.id
_entity.type
_entity.pdbx_description
1 polymer ?
#
loop_
_entity_poly.entity_id
_entity_poly.type
_entity_poly.pdbx_seq_one_letter_code
_entity_poly.pdbx_strand_id
1 'polypeptide(L)' 'EGFVADWLEPLAAAETAAGADPATARARARLGLATVRGLLLDLLVTGDRAAVDAAMEEFLRLYYGPE' A
#
# COMPACT_ATOMS: atom_id res chain seq x y z
N GLU A 1 -21.28 6.12 -2.49
CA GLU A 1 -20.08 6.03 -3.33
C GLU A 1 -18.98 5.37 -2.50
N GLY A 2 -18.11 4.59 -3.13
CA GLY A 2 -17.61 3.34 -2.55
C GLY A 2 -16.52 3.46 -1.47
N PHE A 3 -16.70 2.70 -0.39
CA PHE A 3 -15.80 2.45 0.77
C PHE A 3 -14.29 2.37 0.47
N VAL A 4 -13.91 2.07 -0.77
CA VAL A 4 -12.52 1.86 -1.20
C VAL A 4 -11.83 3.17 -1.61
N ALA A 5 -12.57 4.20 -2.04
CA ALA A 5 -12.03 5.54 -2.31
C ALA A 5 -11.61 6.26 -1.02
N ASP A 6 -12.31 5.97 0.08
CA ASP A 6 -12.17 6.64 1.37
C ASP A 6 -10.91 6.23 2.16
N TRP A 7 -10.09 5.31 1.63
CA TRP A 7 -8.84 4.90 2.27
C TRP A 7 -7.68 5.85 2.04
N LEU A 8 -7.74 6.69 0.99
CA LEU A 8 -6.62 7.59 0.67
C LEU A 8 -6.38 8.61 1.78
N GLU A 9 -7.44 9.11 2.40
CA GLU A 9 -7.33 10.16 3.41
C GLU A 9 -6.78 9.65 4.75
N PRO A 10 -7.27 8.53 5.32
CA PRO A 10 -6.64 7.89 6.47
C PRO A 10 -5.17 7.51 6.23
N LEU A 11 -4.84 6.98 5.06
CA LEU A 11 -3.46 6.60 4.72
C LEU A 11 -2.55 7.83 4.58
N ALA A 12 -3.03 8.90 3.95
CA ALA A 12 -2.27 10.15 3.86
C ALA A 12 -2.10 10.80 5.23
N ALA A 13 -3.10 10.70 6.11
CA ALA A 13 -2.99 11.17 7.49
C ALA A 13 -1.93 10.38 8.28
N ALA A 14 -1.85 9.06 8.09
CA ALA A 14 -0.82 8.22 8.70
C ALA A 14 0.59 8.61 8.22
N GLU A 15 0.78 8.81 6.92
CA GLU A 15 2.07 9.26 6.37
C GLU A 15 2.46 10.66 6.88
N THR A 16 1.49 11.57 7.03
CA THR A 16 1.72 12.89 7.62
C THR A 16 2.13 12.78 9.09
N ALA A 17 1.45 11.91 9.86
CA ALA A 17 1.80 11.64 11.26
C ALA A 17 3.20 11.01 11.40
N ALA A 18 3.67 10.28 10.38
CA ALA A 18 5.04 9.77 10.27
C ALA A 18 6.06 10.82 9.79
N GLY A 19 5.65 12.07 9.57
CA GLY A 19 6.53 13.20 9.27
C GLY A 19 6.68 13.55 7.78
N ALA A 20 5.93 12.92 6.88
CA ALA A 20 5.91 13.32 5.48
C ALA A 20 5.20 14.67 5.27
N ASP A 21 5.67 15.49 4.32
CA ASP A 21 4.90 16.65 3.87
C ASP A 21 3.60 16.21 3.16
N PRO A 22 2.57 17.06 3.06
CA PRO A 22 1.27 16.66 2.54
C PRO A 22 1.28 16.09 1.10
N ALA A 23 2.15 16.60 0.23
CA ALA A 23 2.22 16.13 -1.15
C ALA A 23 2.85 14.73 -1.20
N THR A 24 3.96 14.54 -0.46
CA THR A 24 4.59 13.23 -0.30
C THR A 24 3.63 12.24 0.36
N ALA A 25 2.96 12.61 1.45
CA ALA A 25 2.02 11.75 2.15
C ALA A 25 0.90 11.22 1.24
N ARG A 26 0.32 12.10 0.41
CA ARG A 26 -0.71 11.70 -0.54
C ARG A 26 -0.19 10.76 -1.63
N ALA A 27 1.02 11.02 -2.15
CA ALA A 27 1.65 10.16 -3.15
C ALA A 27 1.95 8.76 -2.59
N ARG A 28 2.49 8.72 -1.37
CA ARG A 28 2.82 7.51 -0.61
C ARG A 28 1.59 6.67 -0.31
N ALA A 29 0.53 7.29 0.22
CA ALA A 29 -0.76 6.65 0.45
C ALA A 29 -1.33 6.01 -0.82
N ARG A 30 -1.25 6.73 -1.95
CA ARG A 30 -1.71 6.22 -3.24
C ARG A 30 -0.88 5.03 -3.74
N LEU A 31 0.44 5.09 -3.57
CA LEU A 31 1.35 4.01 -3.94
C LEU A 31 1.04 2.74 -3.15
N GLY A 32 1.02 2.82 -1.81
CA GLY A 32 0.73 1.66 -0.95
C GLY A 32 -0.63 1.04 -1.26
N LEU A 33 -1.66 1.87 -1.44
CA LEU A 33 -3.00 1.39 -1.80
C LEU A 33 -3.06 0.74 -3.19
N ALA A 34 -2.28 1.24 -4.16
CA ALA A 34 -2.18 0.63 -5.49
C ALA A 34 -1.48 -0.74 -5.42
N THR A 35 -0.39 -0.85 -4.65
CA THR A 35 0.32 -2.12 -4.43
C THR A 35 -0.59 -3.18 -3.83
N VAL A 36 -1.28 -2.86 -2.71
CA VAL A 36 -2.20 -3.80 -2.05
C VAL A 36 -3.30 -4.27 -3.01
N ARG A 37 -3.92 -3.35 -3.76
CA ARG A 37 -4.95 -3.71 -4.74
C ARG A 37 -4.41 -4.59 -5.86
N GLY A 38 -3.23 -4.29 -6.38
CA GLY A 38 -2.58 -5.10 -7.42
C GLY A 38 -2.30 -6.52 -6.95
N LEU A 39 -1.79 -6.67 -5.73
CA LEU A 39 -1.50 -7.97 -5.11
C LEU A 39 -2.76 -8.80 -4.82
N LEU A 40 -3.85 -8.15 -4.38
CA LEU A 40 -5.13 -8.84 -4.20
C LEU A 40 -5.73 -9.29 -5.55
N LEU A 41 -5.53 -8.51 -6.62
CA LEU A 41 -5.94 -8.91 -7.97
C LEU A 41 -5.08 -10.07 -8.49
N ASP A 42 -3.77 -10.04 -8.26
CA ASP A 42 -2.87 -11.13 -8.60
C ASP A 42 -3.30 -12.42 -7.88
N LEU A 43 -3.56 -12.35 -6.57
CA LEU A 43 -4.08 -13.48 -5.78
C LEU A 43 -5.39 -14.02 -6.35
N LEU A 44 -6.31 -13.14 -6.76
CA LEU A 44 -7.59 -13.56 -7.34
C LEU A 44 -7.40 -14.33 -8.66
N VAL A 45 -6.40 -13.95 -9.46
CA VAL A 45 -6.12 -14.55 -10.76
C VAL A 45 -5.33 -15.86 -10.64
N THR A 46 -4.31 -15.89 -9.76
CA THR A 46 -3.36 -17.01 -9.68
C THR A 46 -3.70 -18.01 -8.57
N GLY A 47 -4.36 -17.56 -7.50
CA GLY A 47 -4.53 -18.34 -6.27
C GLY A 47 -3.25 -18.55 -5.46
N ASP A 48 -2.11 -18.01 -5.90
CA ASP A 48 -0.82 -18.22 -5.26
C ASP A 48 -0.61 -17.24 -4.08
N ARG A 49 -1.14 -17.63 -2.93
CA ARG A 49 -1.01 -16.85 -1.70
C ARG A 49 0.44 -16.67 -1.26
N ALA A 50 1.30 -17.67 -1.46
CA ALA A 50 2.69 -17.61 -1.02
C ALA A 50 3.49 -16.60 -1.85
N ALA A 51 3.29 -16.58 -3.18
CA ALA A 51 3.93 -15.60 -4.05
C ALA A 51 3.49 -14.17 -3.72
N VAL A 52 2.20 -13.96 -3.46
CA VAL A 52 1.66 -12.64 -3.11
C VAL A 52 2.15 -12.14 -1.76
N ASP A 53 2.22 -13.02 -0.74
CA ASP A 53 2.79 -12.68 0.57
C ASP A 53 4.28 -12.27 0.43
N ALA A 54 5.08 -13.04 -0.31
CA ALA A 54 6.49 -12.72 -0.58
C ALA A 54 6.67 -11.39 -1.33
N ALA A 55 5.78 -11.08 -2.28
CA ALA A 55 5.81 -9.80 -2.98
C ALA A 55 5.45 -8.62 -2.07
N MET A 56 4.53 -8.79 -1.11
CA MET A 56 4.23 -7.78 -0.10
C MET A 56 5.44 -7.54 0.82
N GLU A 57 6.08 -8.60 1.31
CA GLU A 57 7.28 -8.50 2.15
C GLU A 57 8.40 -7.73 1.44
N GLU A 58 8.63 -8.02 0.15
CA GLU A 58 9.63 -7.30 -0.64
C GLU A 58 9.26 -5.81 -0.82
N PHE A 59 7.97 -5.50 -1.04
CA PHE A 59 7.51 -4.11 -1.07
C PHE A 59 7.79 -3.38 0.24
N LEU A 60 7.47 -3.99 1.38
CA LEU A 60 7.73 -3.40 2.70
C LEU A 60 9.22 -3.14 2.92
N ARG A 61 10.08 -4.10 2.56
CA ARG A 61 11.55 -3.98 2.68
C ARG A 61 12.10 -2.82 1.84
N LEU A 62 11.62 -2.66 0.61
CA LEU A 62 12.04 -1.58 -0.29
C LEU A 62 11.55 -0.21 0.20
N TYR A 63 10.42 -0.17 0.89
CA TYR A 63 9.71 1.08 1.17
C TYR A 63 9.91 1.61 2.60
N TYR A 64 9.97 0.73 3.59
CA TYR A 64 10.16 1.08 5.00
C TYR A 64 11.57 0.74 5.51
N GLY A 65 12.40 0.10 4.67
CA GLY A 65 13.73 -0.37 5.05
C GLY A 65 13.68 -1.73 5.77
N PRO A 66 14.86 -2.30 6.08
CA PRO A 66 14.91 -3.48 6.94
C PRO A 66 14.43 -3.12 8.36
N GLU A 67 13.69 -4.03 8.98
CA GLU A 67 13.46 -3.99 10.45
C GLU A 67 14.78 -4.10 11.22
#